data_AF-A0A957YJ83-F1
#
_entry.id   AF-A0A957YJ83-F1
#
_cell.length_a   1.000
_cell.length_b   1.000
_cell.length_c   1.000
_cell.angle_alpha   90.00
_cell.angle_beta   90.00
_cell.angle_gamma   90.00
#
_symmetry.space_group_name_H-M   'P 1'
#
loop_
_entity.id
_entity.type
_entity.pdbx_description
1 polymer ?
#
loop_
_entity_poly.entity_id
_entity_poly.type
_entity_poly.pdbx_seq_one_letter_code
_entity_poly.pdbx_strand_id
1 'polypeptide(L)' 'FTGPLRPDHGRMIWGETGIPGYGLYDRALGVLYLRGLWEGVGGMMNDER' A
#
# COMPACT_ATOMS: atom_id res chain seq x y z
N PHE A 1 10.05 -8.01 -11.64
CA PHE A 1 10.55 -7.15 -10.54
C PHE A 1 10.29 -7.89 -9.23
N THR A 2 11.26 -7.93 -8.32
CA THR A 2 11.20 -8.69 -7.05
C THR A 2 11.63 -7.86 -5.83
N GLY A 3 11.77 -6.55 -6.00
CA GLY A 3 12.22 -5.64 -4.94
C GLY A 3 11.09 -5.17 -4.02
N PRO A 4 11.42 -4.56 -2.88
CA PRO A 4 10.44 -3.98 -1.98
C PRO A 4 9.73 -2.77 -2.62
N LEU A 5 8.44 -2.64 -2.34
CA LEU A 5 7.58 -1.53 -2.76
C LEU A 5 6.98 -0.86 -1.51
N ARG A 6 6.85 0.47 -1.53
CA ARG A 6 6.21 1.24 -0.44
C ARG A 6 5.26 2.32 -0.98
N PRO A 7 4.16 2.62 -0.27
CA PRO A 7 3.33 3.79 -0.52
C PRO A 7 4.05 4.99 0.09
N ASP A 8 4.86 5.62 -0.75
CA ASP A 8 5.89 6.60 -0.38
C ASP A 8 5.38 7.69 0.58
N HIS A 9 4.39 8.46 0.14
CA HIS A 9 3.73 9.53 0.89
C HIS A 9 2.21 9.32 0.97
N GLY A 10 1.59 9.84 2.03
CA GLY A 10 0.14 9.80 2.24
C GLY A 10 -0.39 11.08 2.89
N ARG A 11 -1.69 11.33 2.70
CA ARG A 11 -2.43 12.44 3.28
C ARG A 11 -2.60 12.24 4.79
N MET A 12 -2.73 13.36 5.51
CA MET A 12 -3.17 13.34 6.91
C MET A 12 -4.69 13.15 6.93
N ILE A 13 -5.16 11.98 7.36
CA ILE A 13 -6.59 11.66 7.46
C ILE A 13 -6.95 11.29 8.89
N TRP A 14 -8.26 11.27 9.20
CA TRP A 14 -8.79 10.88 10.52
C TRP A 14 -8.15 11.58 11.73
N GLY A 15 -7.81 12.86 11.55
CA GLY A 15 -7.28 13.69 12.64
C GLY A 15 -5.82 13.42 13.02
N GLU A 16 -5.04 12.73 12.18
CA GLU A 16 -3.60 12.61 12.44
C GLU A 16 -2.90 13.96 12.45
N THR A 17 -1.88 14.05 13.30
CA THR A 17 -0.93 15.17 13.35
C THR A 17 0.49 14.62 13.24
N GLY A 18 1.41 15.38 12.64
CA GLY A 18 2.78 14.91 12.41
C GLY A 18 3.42 15.52 11.17
N ILE A 19 4.44 14.83 10.64
CA ILE A 19 5.19 15.28 9.47
C ILE A 19 4.30 15.16 8.22
N PRO A 20 4.14 16.26 7.43
CA PRO A 20 3.37 16.22 6.19
C PRO A 20 3.84 15.09 5.25
N GLY A 21 2.89 14.33 4.72
CA GLY A 21 3.19 13.22 3.82
C GLY A 21 3.52 11.89 4.51
N TYR A 22 3.69 11.88 5.83
CA TYR A 22 4.02 10.68 6.62
C TYR A 22 2.87 10.20 7.51
N GLY A 23 1.62 10.62 7.23
CA GLY A 23 0.42 10.09 7.89
C GLY A 23 0.38 8.56 7.84
N LEU A 24 0.04 7.89 8.94
CA LEU A 24 0.02 6.43 9.00
C LEU A 24 -1.16 5.89 8.20
N TYR A 25 -2.32 6.51 8.33
CA TYR A 25 -3.57 5.92 7.83
C TYR A 25 -3.62 5.88 6.31
N ASP A 26 -3.38 6.99 5.61
CA ASP A 26 -3.42 7.01 4.14
C ASP A 26 -2.31 6.15 3.52
N ARG A 27 -1.14 6.07 4.17
CA ARG A 27 -0.06 5.16 3.71
C ARG A 27 -0.42 3.69 3.93
N ALA A 28 -1.02 3.33 5.06
CA ALA A 28 -1.49 1.97 5.31
C ALA A 28 -2.56 1.55 4.29
N LEU A 29 -3.52 2.45 3.98
CA LEU A 29 -4.50 2.24 2.92
C LEU A 29 -3.83 2.07 1.56
N GLY A 30 -2.80 2.86 1.27
CA GLY A 30 -1.97 2.71 0.07
C GLY A 30 -1.32 1.33 -0.05
N VAL A 31 -0.73 0.79 1.04
CA VAL A 31 -0.17 -0.58 1.04
C VAL A 31 -1.25 -1.59 0.70
N LEU A 32 -2.41 -1.50 1.36
CA LEU A 32 -3.50 -2.45 1.19
C LEU A 32 -4.06 -2.43 -0.24
N TYR A 33 -4.20 -1.24 -0.83
CA TYR A 33 -4.63 -1.09 -2.22
C TYR A 33 -3.62 -1.71 -3.19
N LEU A 34 -2.33 -1.41 -3.04
CA LEU A 34 -1.26 -1.96 -3.88
C LEU A 34 -1.19 -3.49 -3.78
N ARG A 35 -1.39 -4.02 -2.57
CA ARG A 35 -1.47 -5.47 -2.35
C ARG A 35 -2.69 -6.09 -3.03
N GLY A 36 -3.86 -5.47 -2.92
CA GLY A 36 -5.08 -5.94 -3.58
C GLY A 36 -4.95 -5.94 -5.11
N LEU A 37 -4.33 -4.91 -5.69
CA LEU A 37 -4.03 -4.88 -7.12
C LEU A 37 -3.05 -5.99 -7.52
N TRP A 38 -2.00 -6.21 -6.73
CA TRP A 38 -1.02 -7.27 -6.98
C TRP A 38 -1.69 -8.65 -7.03
N GLU A 39 -2.52 -8.95 -6.03
CA GLU A 39 -3.27 -10.21 -5.96
C GLU A 39 -4.26 -10.32 -7.14
N GLY A 40 -5.00 -9.25 -7.47
CA GLY A 40 -6.01 -9.24 -8.52
C GLY A 40 -5.49 -9.31 -9.96
N VAL A 41 -4.30 -8.76 -10.25
CA VAL A 41 -3.70 -8.77 -11.60
C VAL A 41 -2.97 -10.10 -11.91
N GLY A 42 -2.91 -11.02 -10.95
CA GLY A 42 -2.33 -12.35 -11.16
C GLY A 42 -1.00 -12.56 -10.44
N GLY A 43 -0.67 -11.75 -9.44
CA GLY A 43 0.41 -12.04 -8.48
C GLY A 43 0.20 -13.36 -7.72
N MET A 44 -1.00 -13.93 -7.79
CA MET A 44 -1.38 -15.26 -7.28
C MET A 44 -1.65 -16.32 -8.38
N MET A 45 -1.46 -16.03 -9.69
CA MET A 45 -1.75 -17.00 -10.76
C MET A 45 -0.77 -18.19 -10.85
N ASN A 46 0.12 -18.37 -9.87
CA ASN A 46 1.09 -19.47 -9.84
C ASN A 46 1.16 -20.20 -8.48
N ASP A 47 0.16 -20.04 -7.61
CA ASP A 47 0.05 -20.95 -6.45
C ASP A 47 -0.88 -22.11 -6.85
N GLU A 48 -0.33 -23.31 -6.77
CA GLU A 48 -0.71 -24.53 -7.49
C GLU A 48 -2.23 -24.87 -7.49
N ARG A 49 -2.77 -25.04 -8.70
CA ARG A 49 -3.72 -26.11 -9.04
C ARG A 49 -3.12 -26.95 -10.17
#